data_AF-A0AAV5KDS4-F1
#
_entry.id   AF-A0AAV5KDS4-F1
#
_cell.length_a   1.000
_cell.length_b   1.000
_cell.length_c   1.000
_cell.angle_alpha   90.00
_cell.angle_beta   90.00
_cell.angle_gamma   90.00
#
_symmetry.space_group_name_H-M   'P 1'
#
loop_
_entity.id
_entity.type
_entity.pdbx_description
1 polymer ?
#
loop_
_entity_poly.entity_id
_entity_poly.type
_entity_poly.pdbx_seq_one_letter_code
_entity_poly.pdbx_strand_id
1 'polypeptide(L)'
;MEFFTGVKAVRLRSHLDKYLVADDNKETVRQSRNGSAQKGRWFVELVEDETHVIRLKSCHGKYLAASDQEFLLGITGKKKVLQTVPEKLADRNILWEPIRDGFQVKFKSPCGKYLLANGGTPPWRNSVTHDDPHSGSTVNWVLWDVEVVEVPEAGSVMEYLSSVSSFCSVPEEVMEVLSDEIPGSDPQSPVSIVSSVKSPRFSVVSTRSPRLLPKEVISFSYLHYIIVS
;
A
#
# COMPACT_ATOMS: atom_id res chain seq x y z
N MET A 1 17.97 -8.74 -21.54
CA MET A 1 16.97 -8.63 -20.46
C MET A 1 15.67 -9.29 -20.91
N GLU A 2 15.65 -10.62 -20.90
CA GLU A 2 14.52 -11.42 -21.38
C GLU A 2 13.49 -11.72 -20.27
N PHE A 3 13.76 -11.29 -19.04
CA PHE A 3 13.00 -11.70 -17.86
C PHE A 3 11.55 -11.19 -17.84
N PHE A 4 11.30 -10.03 -18.43
CA PHE A 4 9.96 -9.42 -18.53
C PHE A 4 9.37 -9.48 -19.94
N THR A 5 10.03 -10.14 -20.89
CA THR A 5 9.52 -10.27 -22.26
C THR A 5 8.24 -11.08 -22.25
N GLY A 6 7.14 -10.49 -22.73
CA GLY A 6 5.81 -11.12 -22.73
C GLY A 6 5.07 -11.08 -21.39
N VAL A 7 5.67 -10.54 -20.33
CA VAL A 7 5.01 -10.38 -19.03
C VAL A 7 4.17 -9.10 -19.03
N LYS A 8 2.84 -9.23 -18.89
CA LYS A 8 1.93 -8.08 -18.88
C LYS A 8 1.87 -7.38 -17.53
N ALA A 9 1.84 -8.14 -16.43
CA ALA A 9 1.74 -7.60 -15.09
C ALA A 9 2.39 -8.53 -14.05
N VAL A 10 2.82 -7.92 -12.94
CA VAL A 10 3.48 -8.60 -11.83
C VAL A 10 3.00 -8.09 -10.48
N ARG A 11 3.27 -8.89 -9.43
CA ARG A 11 3.34 -8.45 -8.04
C ARG A 11 4.77 -8.62 -7.56
N LEU A 12 5.24 -7.67 -6.76
CA LEU A 12 6.58 -7.70 -6.19
C LEU A 12 6.46 -7.99 -4.70
N ARG A 13 6.99 -9.13 -4.25
CA ARG A 13 6.97 -9.54 -2.85
C ARG A 13 8.33 -9.29 -2.21
N SER A 14 8.34 -8.60 -1.07
CA SER A 14 9.54 -8.31 -0.30
C SER A 14 9.92 -9.46 0.64
N HIS A 15 11.14 -9.38 1.20
CA HIS A 15 11.62 -10.26 2.26
C HIS A 15 10.76 -10.36 3.54
N LEU A 16 9.71 -9.52 3.68
CA LEU A 16 8.79 -9.53 4.82
C LEU A 16 7.46 -10.24 4.50
N ASP A 17 7.38 -10.94 3.38
CA ASP A 17 6.15 -11.53 2.82
C ASP A 17 5.04 -10.48 2.66
N LYS A 18 5.42 -9.31 2.15
CA LYS A 18 4.52 -8.19 1.84
C LYS A 18 4.72 -7.78 0.39
N TYR A 19 3.66 -7.25 -0.20
CA TYR A 19 3.71 -6.80 -1.59
C TYR A 19 3.94 -5.30 -1.67
N LEU A 20 4.63 -4.87 -2.73
CA LEU A 20 4.62 -3.48 -3.17
C LEU A 20 3.21 -3.11 -3.62
N VAL A 21 2.61 -2.13 -2.96
CA VAL A 21 1.23 -1.72 -3.17
C VAL A 21 1.15 -0.23 -3.45
N ALA A 22 0.36 0.12 -4.46
CA ALA A 22 -0.07 1.47 -4.74
C ALA A 22 -1.11 1.90 -3.69
N ASP A 23 -0.81 2.98 -2.94
CA ASP A 23 -1.70 3.45 -1.88
C ASP A 23 -2.86 4.31 -2.42
N ASP A 24 -3.93 4.40 -1.63
CA ASP A 24 -5.19 5.03 -2.03
C ASP A 24 -5.11 6.54 -2.23
N ASN A 25 -4.09 7.18 -1.65
CA ASN A 25 -3.78 8.58 -1.92
C ASN A 25 -3.24 8.82 -3.34
N LYS A 26 -3.00 7.75 -4.12
CA LYS A 26 -2.50 7.77 -5.50
C LYS A 26 -1.15 8.50 -5.64
N GLU A 27 -0.41 8.68 -4.55
CA GLU A 27 0.86 9.41 -4.54
C GLU A 27 1.97 8.55 -3.95
N THR A 28 1.66 7.82 -2.87
CA THR A 28 2.66 7.03 -2.16
C THR A 28 2.59 5.55 -2.51
N VAL A 29 3.71 4.86 -2.32
CA VAL A 29 3.76 3.40 -2.34
C VAL A 29 4.17 2.87 -0.97
N ARG A 30 3.69 1.67 -0.65
CA ARG A 30 3.98 1.02 0.62
C ARG A 30 3.97 -0.49 0.48
N GLN A 31 4.38 -1.16 1.55
CA GLN A 31 4.26 -2.60 1.69
C GLN A 31 2.92 -2.96 2.37
N SER A 32 2.28 -4.02 1.91
CA SER A 32 1.06 -4.54 2.52
C SER A 32 1.01 -6.06 2.47
N ARG A 33 0.51 -6.71 3.52
CA ARG A 33 0.09 -8.12 3.46
C ARG A 33 -1.20 -8.26 2.66
N ASN A 34 -2.12 -7.31 2.86
CA ASN A 34 -3.34 -7.17 2.09
C ASN A 34 -3.02 -6.36 0.83
N GLY A 35 -2.34 -6.99 -0.12
CA GLY A 35 -2.33 -6.52 -1.49
C GLY A 35 -3.56 -7.07 -2.16
N SER A 36 -4.70 -6.36 -2.11
CA SER A 36 -5.81 -6.73 -2.99
C SER A 36 -5.23 -6.93 -4.39
N ALA A 37 -5.72 -7.92 -5.14
CA ALA A 37 -5.12 -8.34 -6.41
C ALA A 37 -4.95 -7.19 -7.42
N GLN A 38 -5.63 -6.07 -7.18
CA GLN A 38 -5.54 -4.83 -7.92
C GLN A 38 -4.43 -3.89 -7.42
N LYS A 39 -4.38 -3.51 -6.13
CA LYS A 39 -3.43 -2.48 -5.65
C LYS A 39 -1.98 -2.96 -5.62
N GLY A 40 -1.76 -4.26 -5.54
CA GLY A 40 -0.43 -4.87 -5.64
C GLY A 40 0.02 -5.16 -7.07
N ARG A 41 -0.84 -4.94 -8.07
CA ARG A 41 -0.55 -5.26 -9.47
C ARG A 41 0.15 -4.09 -10.15
N TRP A 42 1.29 -4.40 -10.74
CA TRP A 42 2.09 -3.48 -11.53
C TRP A 42 2.16 -3.98 -12.96
N PHE A 43 1.64 -3.20 -13.90
CA PHE A 43 1.78 -3.47 -15.32
C PHE A 43 3.21 -3.17 -15.75
N VAL A 44 3.78 -4.07 -16.54
CA VAL A 44 5.14 -3.94 -17.03
C VAL A 44 5.07 -3.37 -18.44
N GLU A 45 5.68 -2.22 -18.63
CA GLU A 45 5.86 -1.63 -19.95
C GLU A 45 7.35 -1.65 -20.32
N LEU A 46 7.68 -2.30 -21.42
CA LEU A 46 9.03 -2.31 -21.97
C LEU A 46 9.32 -0.99 -22.69
N VAL A 47 10.56 -0.51 -22.61
CA VAL A 47 11.00 0.68 -23.33
C VAL A 47 11.62 0.24 -24.65
N GLU A 48 11.07 0.70 -25.77
CA GLU A 48 11.47 0.28 -27.13
C GLU A 48 12.96 0.53 -27.39
N ASP A 49 13.47 1.70 -26.99
CA ASP A 49 14.86 2.12 -27.22
C ASP A 49 15.86 1.54 -26.20
N GLU A 50 15.38 1.10 -25.03
CA GLU A 50 16.22 0.66 -23.91
C GLU A 50 15.70 -0.68 -23.36
N THR A 51 16.04 -1.78 -24.02
CA THR A 51 15.57 -3.14 -23.67
C THR A 51 15.96 -3.63 -22.27
N HIS A 52 16.85 -2.90 -21.58
CA HIS A 52 17.33 -3.22 -20.24
C HIS A 52 16.57 -2.50 -19.12
N VAL A 53 15.65 -1.60 -19.45
CA VAL A 53 14.80 -0.92 -18.46
C VAL A 53 13.33 -1.20 -18.72
N ILE A 54 12.55 -1.10 -17.64
CA ILE A 54 11.11 -1.23 -17.66
C ILE A 54 10.46 -0.04 -16.96
N ARG A 55 9.18 0.18 -17.25
CA ARG A 55 8.30 1.04 -16.46
C ARG A 55 7.29 0.15 -15.74
N LEU A 56 6.99 0.51 -14.49
CA LEU A 56 6.00 -0.19 -13.67
C LEU A 56 4.82 0.73 -13.44
N LYS A 57 3.67 0.38 -13.99
CA LYS A 57 2.43 1.16 -13.91
C LYS A 57 1.46 0.55 -12.92
N SER A 58 1.02 1.36 -11.97
CA SER A 58 0.06 1.00 -10.92
C SER A 58 -1.36 0.84 -11.46
N CYS A 59 -2.25 0.30 -10.62
CA CYS A 59 -3.69 0.28 -10.86
C CYS A 59 -4.35 1.67 -10.96
N HIS A 60 -3.64 2.74 -10.65
CA HIS A 60 -4.12 4.12 -10.79
C HIS A 60 -3.67 4.77 -12.11
N GLY A 61 -3.03 4.01 -13.01
CA GLY A 61 -2.49 4.53 -14.26
C GLY A 61 -1.22 5.37 -14.09
N LYS A 62 -0.66 5.43 -12.87
CA LYS A 62 0.56 6.16 -12.52
C LYS A 62 1.77 5.23 -12.47
N TYR A 63 2.96 5.77 -12.65
CA TYR A 63 4.20 5.00 -12.68
C TYR A 63 4.95 5.04 -11.35
N LEU A 64 5.64 3.95 -11.05
CA LEU A 64 6.57 3.87 -9.93
C LEU A 64 7.79 4.75 -10.23
N ALA A 65 7.99 5.81 -9.44
CA ALA A 65 9.02 6.81 -9.67
C ALA A 65 10.01 6.89 -8.52
N ALA A 66 11.31 6.92 -8.83
CA ALA A 66 12.37 7.27 -7.91
C ALA A 66 12.41 8.80 -7.74
N SER A 67 12.01 9.30 -6.57
CA SER A 67 12.00 10.74 -6.28
C SER A 67 13.32 11.19 -5.67
N ASP A 68 13.67 12.48 -5.82
CA ASP A 68 14.79 13.08 -5.09
C ASP A 68 14.42 13.56 -3.68
N GLN A 69 13.15 13.45 -3.30
CA GLN A 69 12.68 13.82 -1.97
C GLN A 69 13.21 12.85 -0.91
N GLU A 70 13.78 13.38 0.17
CA GLU A 70 14.16 12.60 1.34
C GLU A 70 12.93 11.98 2.02
N PHE A 71 13.05 10.74 2.49
CA PHE A 71 11.95 10.04 3.16
C PHE A 71 11.64 10.65 4.53
N LEU A 72 12.68 10.97 5.31
CA LEU A 72 12.56 11.65 6.59
C LEU A 72 13.42 12.90 6.62
N LEU A 73 12.85 13.96 7.17
CA LEU A 73 13.57 15.21 7.35
C LEU A 73 14.81 14.98 8.24
N GLY A 74 15.97 15.42 7.76
CA GLY A 74 17.23 15.31 8.50
C GLY A 74 17.94 13.95 8.40
N ILE A 75 17.37 12.96 7.72
CA ILE A 75 18.05 11.68 7.42
C ILE A 75 18.30 11.63 5.92
N THR A 76 19.57 11.59 5.53
CA THR A 76 19.99 11.53 4.12
C THR A 76 20.17 10.09 3.66
N GLY A 77 20.02 9.87 2.35
CA GLY A 77 20.34 8.61 1.67
C GLY A 77 19.12 7.77 1.32
N LYS A 78 18.05 7.83 2.13
CA LYS A 78 16.80 7.13 1.83
C LYS A 78 15.80 8.06 1.17
N LYS A 79 15.73 7.96 -0.15
CA LYS A 79 14.83 8.77 -0.96
C LYS A 79 13.47 8.11 -1.18
N LYS A 80 12.42 8.90 -1.31
CA LYS A 80 11.06 8.40 -1.51
C LYS A 80 10.90 7.72 -2.87
N VAL A 81 10.04 6.71 -2.90
CA VAL A 81 9.47 6.17 -4.12
C VAL A 81 7.99 6.56 -4.15
N LEU A 82 7.52 7.05 -5.29
CA LEU A 82 6.20 7.64 -5.45
C LEU A 82 5.46 7.04 -6.65
N GLN A 83 4.17 7.36 -6.74
CA GLN A 83 3.36 7.19 -7.93
C GLN A 83 3.20 8.54 -8.62
N THR A 84 3.72 8.67 -9.84
CA THR A 84 3.63 9.93 -10.59
C THR A 84 3.01 9.70 -11.97
N VAL A 85 2.36 10.75 -12.48
CA VAL A 85 2.07 10.84 -13.90
C VAL A 85 3.31 11.50 -14.53
N PRO A 86 4.01 10.83 -15.46
CA PRO A 86 5.15 11.44 -16.12
C PRO A 86 4.68 12.62 -16.97
N GLU A 87 5.47 13.69 -16.99
CA GLU A 87 5.24 14.79 -17.93
C GLU A 87 5.59 14.33 -19.35
N LYS A 88 6.62 13.48 -19.46
CA LYS A 88 7.03 12.83 -20.70
C LYS A 88 7.32 11.35 -20.42
N LEU A 89 6.94 10.45 -21.32
CA LEU A 89 7.28 9.03 -21.16
C LEU A 89 8.81 8.78 -21.13
N ALA A 90 9.61 9.75 -21.59
CA ALA A 90 11.07 9.73 -21.48
C ALA A 90 11.62 10.14 -20.10
N ASP A 91 10.76 10.46 -19.13
CA ASP A 91 11.18 10.84 -17.78
C ASP A 91 11.99 9.70 -17.16
N ARG A 92 13.25 9.98 -16.83
CA ARG A 92 14.18 8.92 -16.40
C ARG A 92 13.76 8.34 -15.05
N ASN A 93 13.18 9.14 -14.16
CA ASN A 93 12.83 8.75 -12.80
C ASN A 93 11.81 7.60 -12.70
N ILE A 94 11.06 7.30 -13.77
CA ILE A 94 10.12 6.17 -13.84
C ILE A 94 10.74 4.90 -14.45
N LEU A 95 12.01 4.97 -14.87
CA LEU A 95 12.74 3.85 -15.47
C LEU A 95 13.42 3.03 -14.37
N TRP A 96 13.26 1.71 -14.44
CA TRP A 96 13.88 0.77 -13.54
C TRP A 96 14.64 -0.29 -14.32
N GLU A 97 15.90 -0.54 -13.95
CA GLU A 97 16.74 -1.61 -14.50
C GLU A 97 16.60 -2.86 -13.59
N PRO A 98 15.92 -3.93 -14.02
CA PRO A 98 15.78 -5.13 -13.22
C PRO A 98 17.02 -6.05 -13.29
N ILE A 99 17.73 -6.20 -12.19
CA ILE A 99 18.93 -7.03 -12.10
C ILE A 99 18.59 -8.34 -11.39
N ARG A 100 18.79 -9.47 -12.07
CA ARG A 100 18.52 -10.79 -11.52
C ARG A 100 19.58 -11.19 -10.50
N ASP A 101 19.14 -11.65 -9.33
CA ASP A 101 19.97 -12.17 -8.25
C ASP A 101 19.37 -13.51 -7.78
N GLY A 102 19.87 -14.61 -8.36
CA GLY A 102 19.29 -15.94 -8.20
C GLY A 102 17.84 -16.01 -8.69
N PHE A 103 16.92 -16.28 -7.75
CA PHE A 103 15.47 -16.34 -8.00
C PHE A 103 14.75 -15.01 -7.76
N GLN A 104 15.48 -14.00 -7.28
CA GLN A 104 14.93 -12.69 -6.93
C GLN A 104 15.46 -11.62 -7.90
N VAL A 105 14.86 -10.44 -7.84
CA VAL A 105 15.21 -9.31 -8.70
C VAL A 105 15.44 -8.07 -7.85
N LYS A 106 16.47 -7.30 -8.18
CA LYS A 106 16.70 -5.95 -7.70
C LYS A 106 16.22 -4.97 -8.77
N PHE A 107 15.51 -3.92 -8.38
CA PHE A 107 15.13 -2.86 -9.31
C PHE A 107 16.03 -1.66 -9.07
N LYS A 108 16.92 -1.38 -10.01
CA LYS A 108 17.86 -0.27 -9.91
C LYS A 108 17.28 0.97 -10.57
N SER A 109 17.30 2.08 -9.86
CA SER A 109 16.88 3.39 -10.34
C SER A 109 17.96 4.01 -11.23
N PRO A 110 17.65 5.06 -12.00
CA PRO A 110 18.62 5.70 -12.89
C PRO A 110 19.79 6.35 -12.14
N CYS A 111 19.63 6.67 -10.85
CA CYS A 111 20.71 7.19 -10.00
C CYS A 111 21.57 6.09 -9.38
N GLY A 112 21.39 4.82 -9.79
CA GLY A 112 22.20 3.69 -9.35
C GLY A 112 21.82 3.13 -7.97
N LYS A 113 20.69 3.57 -7.41
CA LYS A 113 20.15 3.07 -6.13
C LYS A 113 19.13 1.97 -6.38
N TYR A 114 18.72 1.24 -5.35
CA TYR A 114 17.83 0.10 -5.49
C TYR A 114 16.50 0.30 -4.77
N LEU A 115 15.43 -0.24 -5.33
CA LEU A 115 14.12 -0.28 -4.69
C LEU A 115 14.19 -1.10 -3.38
N LEU A 116 13.98 -0.41 -2.26
CA LEU A 116 14.20 -0.90 -0.92
C LEU A 116 12.88 -1.06 -0.16
N ALA A 117 12.59 -2.27 0.29
CA ALA A 117 11.47 -2.59 1.17
C ALA A 117 11.86 -2.38 2.64
N ASN A 118 11.52 -1.24 3.24
CA ASN A 118 11.91 -0.96 4.63
C ASN A 118 11.13 -1.81 5.65
N GLY A 119 11.87 -2.40 6.58
CA GLY A 119 11.33 -3.05 7.78
C GLY A 119 11.35 -2.15 9.02
N GLY A 120 11.17 -2.77 10.19
CA GLY A 120 11.40 -2.13 11.48
C GLY A 120 10.22 -1.35 12.08
N THR A 121 10.53 -0.35 12.89
CA THR A 121 9.57 0.51 13.58
C THR A 121 9.12 1.67 12.69
N PRO A 122 7.95 2.27 12.95
CA PRO A 122 7.59 3.55 12.34
C PRO A 122 8.70 4.59 12.57
N PRO A 123 8.94 5.50 11.61
CA PRO A 123 8.19 5.70 10.37
C PRO A 123 8.61 4.79 9.20
N TRP A 124 9.66 3.99 9.34
CA TRP A 124 10.18 3.09 8.28
C TRP A 124 9.28 1.92 7.97
N ARG A 125 8.53 1.46 8.97
CA ARG A 125 7.66 0.30 8.84
C ARG A 125 6.76 0.42 7.61
N ASN A 126 6.84 -0.57 6.74
CA ASN A 126 6.07 -0.68 5.51
C ASN A 126 6.36 0.40 4.46
N SER A 127 7.35 1.27 4.65
CA SER A 127 7.71 2.24 3.61
C SER A 127 8.53 1.57 2.52
N VAL A 128 8.54 2.22 1.35
CA VAL A 128 9.37 1.83 0.22
C VAL A 128 10.18 3.06 -0.19
N THR A 129 11.49 2.89 -0.28
CA THR A 129 12.45 3.95 -0.65
C THR A 129 13.34 3.44 -1.77
N HIS A 130 14.21 4.29 -2.30
CA HIS A 130 15.37 3.84 -3.05
C HIS A 130 16.64 4.30 -2.37
N ASP A 131 17.56 3.36 -2.18
CA ASP A 131 18.86 3.55 -1.53
C ASP A 131 19.79 2.39 -1.92
N ASP A 132 21.07 2.49 -1.53
CA ASP A 132 22.06 1.43 -1.70
C ASP A 132 22.35 0.81 -0.32
N PRO A 133 22.04 -0.47 -0.07
CA PRO A 133 22.33 -1.08 1.21
C PRO A 133 23.85 -1.27 1.37
N HIS A 134 24.48 -0.44 2.21
CA HIS A 134 25.94 -0.41 2.35
C HIS A 134 26.54 -1.56 3.19
N SER A 135 25.76 -2.38 3.93
CA SER A 135 26.23 -3.68 4.50
C SER A 135 25.13 -4.51 5.19
N GLY A 136 25.40 -5.82 5.34
CA GLY A 136 24.83 -6.68 6.39
C GLY A 136 23.37 -7.09 6.21
N SER A 137 22.57 -6.93 7.28
CA SER A 137 21.20 -7.45 7.42
C SER A 137 20.16 -6.78 6.50
N THR A 138 20.52 -5.70 5.80
CA THR A 138 19.64 -4.94 4.91
C THR A 138 19.83 -5.26 3.43
N VAL A 139 20.83 -6.08 3.07
CA VAL A 139 21.08 -6.47 1.67
C VAL A 139 19.87 -7.18 1.07
N ASN A 140 19.14 -7.98 1.87
CA ASN A 140 17.95 -8.69 1.40
C ASN A 140 16.74 -7.75 1.22
N TRP A 141 16.81 -6.49 1.67
CA TRP A 141 15.68 -5.56 1.59
C TRP A 141 15.47 -5.02 0.18
N VAL A 142 16.48 -5.14 -0.70
CA VAL A 142 16.38 -4.79 -2.12
C VAL A 142 15.98 -5.96 -3.01
N LEU A 143 15.87 -7.16 -2.44
CA LEU A 143 15.49 -8.37 -3.16
C LEU A 143 13.96 -8.48 -3.17
N TRP A 144 13.41 -8.67 -4.38
CA TRP A 144 11.99 -8.84 -4.61
C TRP A 144 11.74 -10.16 -5.34
N ASP A 145 10.81 -10.97 -4.84
CA ASP A 145 10.23 -12.05 -5.64
C ASP A 145 9.26 -11.44 -6.64
N VAL A 146 9.35 -11.89 -7.89
CA VAL A 146 8.47 -11.45 -8.97
C VAL A 146 7.43 -12.53 -9.23
N GLU A 147 6.18 -12.22 -8.90
CA GLU A 147 5.03 -13.08 -9.19
C GLU A 147 4.30 -12.56 -10.42
N VAL A 148 4.29 -13.33 -11.51
CA VAL A 148 3.54 -12.98 -12.72
C VAL A 148 2.04 -13.10 -12.45
N VAL A 149 1.27 -12.12 -12.89
CA VAL A 149 -0.19 -12.10 -12.75
C VAL A 149 -0.85 -12.01 -14.11
N GLU A 150 -1.86 -12.85 -14.33
CA GLU A 150 -2.67 -12.82 -15.54
C GLU A 150 -3.52 -11.56 -15.61
N VAL A 151 -3.53 -10.94 -16.79
CA VAL A 151 -4.40 -9.82 -17.11
C VAL A 151 -5.44 -10.35 -18.10
N PRO A 152 -6.74 -10.32 -17.77
CA PRO A 152 -7.80 -10.65 -18.71
C PRO A 152 -7.66 -9.86 -20.01
N GLU A 153 -8.00 -10.48 -21.14
CA GLU A 153 -7.96 -9.87 -22.47
C GLU A 153 -9.07 -8.82 -22.64
N ALA A 154 -9.04 -7.74 -21.85
CA ALA A 154 -9.72 -6.50 -22.20
C ALA A 154 -8.79 -5.72 -23.15
N GLY A 155 -9.35 -5.17 -24.21
CA GLY A 155 -8.63 -4.44 -25.24
C GLY A 155 -8.05 -3.16 -24.67
N SER A 156 -6.76 -3.18 -24.31
CA SER A 156 -6.00 -2.11 -23.65
C SER A 156 -5.99 -2.19 -22.12
N VAL A 157 -4.79 -2.02 -21.55
CA VAL A 157 -4.58 -1.82 -20.11
C VAL A 157 -5.48 -0.71 -19.57
N MET A 158 -5.79 0.31 -20.36
CA MET A 158 -6.66 1.42 -19.95
C MET A 158 -8.12 0.97 -19.84
N GLU A 159 -8.59 0.10 -20.74
CA GLU A 159 -9.93 -0.50 -20.63
C GLU A 159 -10.00 -1.40 -19.40
N TYR A 160 -8.98 -2.25 -19.18
CA TYR A 160 -8.90 -3.05 -17.96
C TYR A 160 -8.92 -2.19 -16.70
N LEU A 161 -8.08 -1.14 -16.65
CA LEU A 161 -8.02 -0.18 -15.54
C LEU A 161 -9.37 0.52 -15.33
N SER A 162 -10.08 0.85 -16.41
CA SER A 162 -11.43 1.42 -16.37
C SER A 162 -12.44 0.42 -15.80
N SER A 163 -12.45 -0.82 -16.28
CA SER A 163 -13.32 -1.90 -15.78
C SER A 163 -13.07 -2.21 -14.31
N VAL A 164 -11.80 -2.23 -13.88
CA VAL A 164 -11.48 -2.50 -12.47
C VAL A 164 -11.64 -1.29 -11.55
N SER A 165 -11.68 -0.07 -12.10
CA SER A 165 -12.01 1.15 -11.37
C SER A 165 -13.47 1.16 -10.92
N SER A 166 -14.37 0.56 -11.71
CA SER A 166 -15.82 0.52 -11.41
C SER A 166 -16.17 -0.27 -10.15
N PHE A 167 -15.28 -1.14 -9.65
CA PHE A 167 -15.48 -1.88 -8.40
C PHE A 167 -15.10 -1.08 -7.14
N CYS A 168 -14.69 0.18 -7.30
CA CYS A 168 -14.33 1.07 -6.20
C CYS A 168 -15.40 2.11 -5.87
N SER A 169 -16.58 2.03 -6.51
CA SER A 169 -17.71 2.92 -6.25
C SER A 169 -18.44 2.50 -4.98
N VAL A 170 -18.41 3.38 -3.99
CA VAL A 170 -19.30 3.37 -2.82
C VAL A 170 -20.76 3.35 -3.31
N PRO A 171 -21.68 2.56 -2.71
CA PRO A 171 -23.06 2.49 -3.18
C PRO A 171 -23.73 3.88 -3.18
N GLU A 172 -24.44 4.19 -4.26
CA GLU A 172 -25.20 5.43 -4.50
C GLU A 172 -26.35 5.65 -3.49
N GLU A 173 -26.61 4.64 -2.64
CA GLU A 173 -27.64 4.57 -1.61
C GLU A 173 -27.41 5.54 -0.42
N VAL A 174 -26.21 6.12 -0.28
CA VAL A 174 -25.87 7.03 0.83
C VAL A 174 -25.94 8.51 0.41
N MET A 175 -26.10 8.81 -0.88
CA MET A 175 -26.13 10.19 -1.38
C MET A 175 -27.53 10.81 -1.37
N GLU A 176 -28.60 10.00 -1.34
CA GLU A 176 -29.98 10.52 -1.35
C GLU A 176 -30.49 11.04 0.01
N VAL A 177 -29.75 10.86 1.11
CA VAL A 177 -30.21 11.30 2.46
C VAL A 177 -29.85 12.77 2.75
N LEU A 178 -29.11 13.46 1.88
CA LEU A 178 -28.67 14.85 2.11
C LEU A 178 -29.25 15.87 1.14
N SER A 179 -30.26 15.52 0.33
CA SER A 179 -30.80 16.42 -0.68
C SER A 179 -32.32 16.53 -0.68
N ASP A 180 -32.98 16.37 0.47
CA ASP A 180 -34.38 16.73 0.58
C ASP A 180 -34.68 17.67 1.77
N GLU A 181 -35.43 18.71 1.42
CA GLU A 181 -36.22 19.65 2.25
C GLU A 181 -35.55 20.93 2.79
N ILE A 182 -35.54 21.99 1.95
CA ILE A 182 -35.97 23.34 2.38
C ILE A 182 -36.93 23.92 1.32
N PRO A 183 -38.17 24.23 1.72
CA PRO A 183 -38.72 25.57 1.44
C PRO A 183 -39.34 26.18 2.71
N GLY A 184 -38.85 27.36 3.10
CA GLY A 184 -39.43 28.14 4.19
C GLY A 184 -40.59 29.03 3.74
N SER A 185 -41.66 29.12 4.54
CA SER A 185 -42.25 30.39 5.02
C SER A 185 -43.29 30.15 6.15
N ASP A 186 -43.08 30.84 7.28
CA ASP A 186 -43.96 31.05 8.46
C ASP A 186 -45.19 31.96 8.17
N PRO A 187 -46.08 32.33 9.13
CA PRO A 187 -46.45 31.73 10.44
C PRO A 187 -47.99 31.66 10.68
N GLN A 188 -48.48 30.76 11.55
CA GLN A 188 -49.59 31.09 12.49
C GLN A 188 -49.79 30.01 13.55
N SER A 189 -49.60 30.36 14.83
CA SER A 189 -50.23 29.66 15.95
C SER A 189 -51.69 30.13 16.09
N PRO A 190 -52.64 29.28 16.53
CA PRO A 190 -52.93 29.28 17.97
C PRO A 190 -53.40 27.93 18.60
N VAL A 191 -53.02 27.75 19.87
CA VAL A 191 -53.59 27.00 21.03
C VAL A 191 -54.12 25.54 20.98
N SER A 192 -53.53 24.74 21.89
CA SER A 192 -54.09 23.77 22.88
C SER A 192 -55.16 22.73 22.50
N ILE A 193 -54.91 21.45 22.83
CA ILE A 193 -55.61 20.68 23.90
C ILE A 193 -54.96 19.29 24.12
N VAL A 194 -54.92 18.96 25.41
CA VAL A 194 -54.56 17.77 26.20
C VAL A 194 -54.96 16.37 25.65
N SER A 195 -54.04 15.38 25.69
CA SER A 195 -54.06 14.17 26.55
C SER A 195 -53.41 12.91 25.93
N SER A 196 -52.50 12.32 26.72
CA SER A 196 -52.40 10.90 27.11
C SER A 196 -52.41 9.79 26.04
N VAL A 197 -51.35 8.97 26.02
CA VAL A 197 -51.35 7.58 26.53
C VAL A 197 -50.17 6.78 25.91
N LYS A 198 -49.30 6.29 26.82
CA LYS A 198 -48.46 5.07 26.81
C LYS A 198 -47.41 4.83 25.71
N SER A 199 -46.18 4.92 26.18
CA SER A 199 -45.02 4.13 25.76
C SER A 199 -45.19 2.62 25.99
N PRO A 200 -44.33 1.82 25.36
CA PRO A 200 -43.57 0.83 26.13
C PRO A 200 -42.07 1.06 26.02
N ARG A 201 -41.45 1.07 27.20
CA ARG A 201 -40.00 1.01 27.45
C ARG A 201 -39.49 -0.38 27.07
N PHE A 202 -38.33 -0.45 26.43
CA PHE A 202 -37.42 -1.58 26.63
C PHE A 202 -36.12 -1.06 27.27
N SER A 203 -35.78 -1.68 28.39
CA SER A 203 -34.74 -1.33 29.34
C SER A 203 -33.36 -1.73 28.86
N VAL A 204 -32.43 -0.79 29.00
CA VAL A 204 -30.98 -1.00 29.03
C VAL A 204 -30.61 -1.87 30.23
N VAL A 205 -29.99 -3.03 29.98
CA VAL A 205 -29.25 -3.77 31.01
C VAL A 205 -27.77 -3.45 30.85
N SER A 206 -27.27 -2.70 31.83
CA SER A 206 -25.86 -2.45 32.06
C SER A 206 -25.31 -3.53 32.99
N THR A 207 -24.36 -4.33 32.52
CA THR A 207 -23.56 -5.22 33.37
C THR A 207 -22.11 -4.73 33.44
N ARG A 208 -21.91 -3.98 34.53
CA ARG A 208 -20.71 -3.74 35.33
C ARG A 208 -19.46 -4.59 35.02
N SER A 209 -18.35 -3.91 34.81
CA SER A 209 -16.97 -4.43 34.86
C SER A 209 -16.57 -4.85 36.28
N PRO A 210 -15.55 -5.73 36.41
CA PRO A 210 -14.58 -5.64 37.51
C PRO A 210 -13.18 -5.30 37.00
N ARG A 211 -12.45 -4.51 37.80
CA ARG A 211 -11.06 -4.09 37.62
C ARG A 211 -10.08 -5.03 38.35
N LEU A 212 -8.94 -5.25 37.68
CA LEU A 212 -7.54 -5.35 38.17
C LEU A 212 -7.13 -6.41 39.20
N LEU A 213 -6.13 -7.25 38.87
CA LEU A 213 -4.69 -7.03 39.18
C LEU A 213 -3.81 -8.22 38.68
N PRO A 214 -2.48 -8.03 38.54
CA PRO A 214 -1.57 -8.91 37.79
C PRO A 214 -0.84 -9.94 38.65
N LYS A 215 -0.39 -11.04 38.02
CA LYS A 215 0.58 -12.03 38.51
C LYS A 215 1.30 -12.61 37.29
N GLU A 216 2.56 -13.02 37.27
CA GLU A 216 3.76 -12.79 38.07
C GLU A 216 4.89 -13.27 37.13
N VAL A 217 6.06 -12.65 37.20
CA VAL A 217 7.24 -13.06 36.45
C VAL A 217 7.80 -14.32 37.11
N ILE A 218 7.99 -15.40 36.35
CA ILE A 218 8.83 -16.53 36.78
C ILE A 218 10.08 -16.57 35.90
N SER A 219 11.17 -16.12 36.52
CA SER A 219 12.56 -16.37 36.13
C SER A 219 12.90 -17.83 36.45
N PHE A 220 13.51 -18.54 35.49
CA PHE A 220 14.30 -19.74 35.78
C PHE A 220 15.76 -19.43 35.47
N SER A 221 16.54 -19.31 36.53
CA SER A 221 18.00 -19.42 36.54
C SER A 221 18.42 -20.75 37.20
N TYR A 222 19.70 -21.11 37.01
CA TYR A 222 20.42 -22.33 37.44
C TYR A 222 20.39 -23.48 36.41
N LEU A 223 21.51 -24.13 36.03
CA LEU A 223 22.76 -24.38 36.74
C LEU A 223 23.92 -24.70 35.76
N HIS A 224 25.15 -24.36 36.18
CA HIS A 224 26.42 -24.88 35.70
C HIS A 224 26.48 -26.42 35.64
N TYR A 225 27.20 -26.98 34.67
CA TYR A 225 28.13 -28.10 34.92
C TYR A 225 29.35 -28.03 34.00
N ILE A 226 30.50 -28.27 34.63
CA ILE A 226 31.86 -28.41 34.09
C ILE A 226 32.12 -29.90 33.77
N ILE A 227 33.23 -30.17 33.07
CA ILE A 227 34.02 -31.43 32.91
C ILE A 227 33.45 -32.39 31.84
N VAL A 228 34.16 -33.07 30.92
CA VAL A 228 35.54 -33.60 30.73
C VAL A 228 35.74 -33.73 29.19
N SER A 229 36.85 -33.37 28.55
CA SER A 229 38.03 -34.22 28.25
C SER A 229 39.03 -33.40 27.44
#